data_AF-X1L0F6-F1
#
_entry.id   AF-X1L0F6-F1
#
_cell.length_a   1.000
_cell.length_b   1.000
_cell.length_c   1.000
_cell.angle_alpha   90.00
_cell.angle_beta   90.00
_cell.angle_gamma   90.00
#
_symmetry.space_group_name_H-M   'P 1'
#
loop_
_entity.id
_entity.type
_entity.pdbx_description
1 polymer ?
#
loop_
_entity_poly.entity_id
_entity_poly.type
_entity_poly.pdbx_seq_one_letter_code
_entity_poly.pdbx_strand_id
1 'polypeptide(L)' 'EYVSKKYGNDKVAQIITFGTMAARAAVRDVGRALGIPYARVDTIAKMIPWEPNITIEKALKME' A
#
# COMPACT_ATOMS: atom_id res chain seq x y z
N GLU A 1 11.55 25.50 -2.59
CA GLU A 1 11.51 26.98 -2.63
C GLU A 1 12.44 27.61 -3.67
N TYR A 2 13.73 27.24 -3.77
CA TYR A 2 14.68 27.80 -4.76
C TYR A 2 14.16 27.77 -6.21
N VAL A 3 13.69 26.61 -6.66
CA VAL A 3 13.15 26.40 -8.01
C VAL A 3 11.92 27.28 -8.26
N SER A 4 11.00 27.35 -7.30
CA SER A 4 9.82 28.22 -7.39
C SER A 4 10.19 29.71 -7.42
N LYS A 5 11.19 30.14 -6.64
CA LYS A 5 11.74 31.51 -6.68
C LYS A 5 12.43 31.83 -8.01
N LYS A 6 13.12 30.86 -8.61
CA LYS A 6 13.88 31.02 -9.85
C LYS A 6 13.00 31.00 -11.11
N TYR A 7 11.97 30.15 -11.14
CA TYR A 7 11.17 29.89 -12.33
C TYR A 7 9.72 30.39 -12.27
N GLY A 8 9.25 30.82 -11.10
CA GLY A 8 7.86 31.24 -10.87
C GLY A 8 7.04 30.13 -10.21
N ASN A 9 6.17 30.51 -9.28
CA ASN A 9 5.33 29.57 -8.53
C ASN A 9 4.32 28.83 -9.41
N ASP A 10 3.87 29.48 -10.49
CA ASP A 10 2.95 28.94 -11.51
C ASP A 10 3.62 27.95 -12.47
N LYS A 11 4.96 27.86 -12.47
CA LYS A 11 5.74 26.99 -13.36
C LYS A 11 6.37 25.79 -12.66
N VAL A 12 6.08 25.59 -11.37
CA VAL A 12 6.60 24.48 -10.57
C VAL A 12 5.45 23.74 -9.92
N ALA A 13 5.34 22.45 -10.20
CA ALA A 13 4.35 21.56 -9.61
C ALA A 13 5.02 20.37 -8.93
N GLN A 14 4.30 19.77 -7.98
CA GLN A 14 4.70 18.49 -7.38
C GLN A 14 4.10 17.34 -8.17
N ILE A 15 4.78 16.19 -8.13
CA ILE A 15 4.27 14.95 -8.73
C ILE A 15 3.54 14.17 -7.64
N ILE A 16 2.30 13.79 -7.91
CA ILE A 16 1.52 12.94 -7.01
C ILE A 16 1.92 11.47 -7.16
N THR A 17 1.73 10.68 -6.11
CA THR A 17 1.83 9.22 -6.15
C THR A 17 0.47 8.59 -5.89
N PHE A 18 0.25 7.41 -6.46
CA PHE A 18 -0.95 6.61 -6.20
C PHE A 18 -0.61 5.48 -5.24
N GLY A 19 -1.33 5.40 -4.12
CA GLY A 19 -1.32 4.21 -3.28
C GLY A 19 -2.21 3.14 -3.91
N THR A 20 -1.65 1.95 -4.15
CA THR A 20 -2.43 0.78 -4.57
C THR A 20 -2.69 -0.13 -3.38
N MET A 21 -3.69 -1.00 -3.48
CA MET A 21 -3.95 -2.02 -2.45
C MET A 21 -2.90 -3.13 -2.56
N ALA A 22 -1.76 -2.97 -1.86
CA ALA A 22 -0.77 -4.04 -1.71
C ALA A 22 -1.39 -5.27 -1.01
N ALA A 23 -0.84 -6.46 -1.23
CA ALA A 23 -1.43 -7.73 -0.77
C ALA A 23 -1.83 -7.72 0.73
N ARG A 24 -0.97 -7.20 1.62
CA ARG A 24 -1.27 -7.07 3.05
C ARG A 24 -2.39 -6.09 3.35
N ALA A 25 -2.42 -4.96 2.65
CA ALA A 25 -3.46 -3.95 2.80
C ALA A 25 -4.81 -4.49 2.31
N ALA A 26 -4.81 -5.15 1.15
CA ALA A 26 -6.00 -5.77 0.57
C ALA A 26 -6.66 -6.77 1.54
N VAL A 27 -5.88 -7.67 2.16
CA VAL A 27 -6.41 -8.63 3.15
C VAL A 27 -7.02 -7.91 4.37
N ARG A 28 -6.36 -6.87 4.88
CA ARG A 28 -6.86 -6.08 6.02
C ARG A 28 -8.15 -5.34 5.70
N ASP A 29 -8.19 -4.68 4.54
CA ASP A 29 -9.34 -3.87 4.13
C ASP A 29 -10.57 -4.73 3.82
N VAL A 30 -10.38 -5.87 3.14
CA VAL A 30 -11.46 -6.83 2.88
C VAL A 30 -11.93 -7.47 4.19
N GLY A 31 -11.02 -7.88 5.07
CA GLY A 31 -11.40 -8.46 6.37
C GLY A 31 -12.22 -7.48 7.23
N ARG A 32 -11.88 -6.18 7.20
CA ARG A 32 -12.68 -5.13 7.85
C ARG A 32 -14.05 -4.98 7.19
N ALA A 33 -14.14 -5.00 5.87
CA ALA A 33 -15.41 -4.92 5.14
C ALA A 33 -16.34 -6.12 5.44
N LEU A 34 -15.77 -7.29 5.75
CA LEU A 34 -16.50 -8.49 6.16
C LEU A 34 -16.85 -8.52 7.67
N GLY A 35 -16.52 -7.48 8.43
CA GLY A 35 -16.80 -7.41 9.88
C GLY A 35 -15.94 -8.33 10.73
N ILE A 36 -14.82 -8.84 10.21
CA ILE A 36 -13.91 -9.72 10.94
C ILE A 36 -13.08 -8.87 11.92
N PRO A 37 -12.90 -9.31 13.19
CA PRO A 37 -12.05 -8.58 14.14
C PRO A 37 -10.63 -8.36 13.62
N TYR A 38 -10.13 -7.13 13.77
CA TYR A 38 -8.81 -6.72 13.25
C TYR A 38 -7.69 -7.68 13.63
N ALA A 39 -7.66 -8.13 14.89
CA ALA A 39 -6.63 -9.05 15.37
C ALA A 39 -6.57 -10.36 14.56
N ARG A 40 -7.73 -10.90 14.14
CA ARG A 40 -7.81 -12.12 13.32
C ARG A 40 -7.37 -11.89 11.89
N VAL A 41 -7.66 -10.72 11.32
CA VAL A 41 -7.22 -10.39 9.96
C VAL A 41 -5.72 -10.07 9.93
N ASP A 42 -5.20 -9.45 10.98
CA ASP A 42 -3.79 -9.10 11.11
C ASP A 42 -2.89 -10.34 11.24
N THR A 43 -3.34 -11.40 11.91
CA THR A 43 -2.57 -12.66 11.93
C THR A 43 -2.38 -13.24 10.53
N ILE A 44 -3.42 -13.23 9.68
CA ILE A 44 -3.35 -13.67 8.28
C ILE A 44 -2.46 -12.73 7.46
N ALA A 45 -2.65 -11.41 7.59
CA ALA A 45 -1.87 -10.43 6.84
C ALA A 45 -0.36 -10.49 7.15
N LYS A 46 0.02 -10.92 8.36
CA LYS A 46 1.42 -11.12 8.76
C LYS A 46 2.08 -12.35 8.13
N MET A 47 1.31 -13.32 7.65
CA MET A 47 1.84 -14.50 6.95
C MET A 47 2.37 -14.14 5.55
N ILE A 48 1.85 -13.07 4.94
CA ILE A 48 2.31 -12.60 3.62
C ILE A 48 3.75 -12.09 3.75
N PRO A 49 4.74 -12.61 2.98
CA PRO A 49 6.14 -12.15 3.05
C PRO A 49 6.32 -10.64 2.82
N TRP A 50 7.38 -10.06 3.40
CA TRP A 50 7.71 -8.65 3.19
C TRP A 50 8.64 -8.50 1.99
N GLU A 51 8.06 -8.43 0.80
CA GLU A 51 8.80 -8.22 -0.45
C GLU A 51 8.14 -7.13 -1.31
N PRO A 52 8.93 -6.31 -2.01
CA PRO A 52 8.40 -5.38 -3.01
C PRO A 52 7.58 -6.13 -4.07
N ASN A 53 6.41 -5.61 -4.43
CA ASN A 53 5.52 -6.18 -5.45
C ASN A 53 5.05 -7.62 -5.17
N ILE A 54 4.96 -8.02 -3.89
CA ILE A 54 4.35 -9.30 -3.51
C ILE A 54 2.87 -9.33 -3.90
N THR A 55 2.42 -10.47 -4.42
CA THR A 55 1.01 -10.74 -4.72
C THR A 55 0.50 -11.84 -3.79
N ILE A 56 -0.82 -11.93 -3.62
CA ILE A 56 -1.44 -12.99 -2.81
C ILE A 56 -1.07 -14.37 -3.37
N GLU A 57 -1.10 -14.53 -4.70
CA GLU A 57 -0.71 -15.78 -5.37
C GLU A 57 0.75 -16.17 -5.12
N LYS A 58 1.67 -15.21 -5.11
CA LYS A 58 3.08 -15.48 -4.81
C LYS A 58 3.26 -15.87 -3.34
N ALA A 59 2.60 -15.17 -2.43
CA ALA A 59 2.65 -15.48 -1.01
C ALA A 59 2.18 -16.92 -0.72
N LEU A 60 1.11 -17.37 -1.39
CA LEU A 60 0.58 -18.73 -1.26
C LEU A 60 1.50 -19.84 -1.82
N LYS A 61 2.42 -19.50 -2.74
CA LYS A 61 3.38 -20.47 -3.30
C LYS A 61 4.67 -20.58 -2.50
N MET A 62 4.89 -19.66 -1.56
CA MET A 62 6.07 -19.61 -0.70
C MET A 62 5.84 -20.29 0.65
N GLU A 63 4.59 -20.64 0.98
CA GLU A 63 4.24 -21.63 2.01
C GLU A 63 4.51 -23.05 1.51
#